data_AF-A0A939I9M5-F1
#
_entry.id   AF-A0A939I9M5-F1
#
_cell.length_a   1.000
_cell.length_b   1.000
_cell.length_c   1.000
_cell.angle_alpha   90.00
_cell.angle_beta   90.00
_cell.angle_gamma   90.00
#
_symmetry.space_group_name_H-M   'P 1'
#
loop_
_entity.id
_entity.type
_entity.pdbx_description
1 polymer ?
#
loop_
_entity_poly.entity_id
_entity_poly.type
_entity_poly.pdbx_seq_one_letter_code
_entity_poly.pdbx_strand_id
1 'polypeptide(L)'
;MPGASSTLLAGGRLLWVEPPASRDGHSTIRSGATDGSGAVDLLPASAPDAPRYTRLTASDQAVTFTNGSDRPTGGWTNAALPKLWQIPLTGGTPQRVSCNRGGQYDATADRGTRVLWLDSTTGRTNLATREHPAGTC
;
A
#
# COMPACT_ATOMS: atom_id res chain seq x y z
N MET A 1 -18.89 -2.88 -4.75
CA MET A 1 -19.45 -2.75 -3.39
C MET A 1 -18.38 -2.13 -2.51
N PRO A 2 -18.66 -1.11 -1.68
CA PRO A 2 -17.67 -0.59 -0.74
C PRO A 2 -17.77 -1.41 0.55
N GLY A 3 -17.07 -2.54 0.58
CA GLY A 3 -16.75 -3.24 1.82
C GLY A 3 -15.28 -2.96 2.14
N ALA A 4 -14.93 -2.89 3.41
CA ALA A 4 -13.52 -2.87 3.82
C ALA A 4 -12.78 -4.02 3.10
N SER A 5 -11.77 -3.68 2.30
CA SER A 5 -10.98 -4.66 1.59
C SER A 5 -9.78 -5.04 2.46
N SER A 6 -9.69 -6.31 2.83
CA SER A 6 -8.59 -6.91 3.59
C SER A 6 -8.50 -6.47 5.06
N THR A 7 -8.59 -7.45 5.96
CA THR A 7 -8.09 -7.33 7.34
C THR A 7 -6.76 -8.08 7.44
N LEU A 8 -5.78 -7.49 8.11
CA LEU A 8 -4.48 -8.11 8.36
C LEU A 8 -4.13 -8.05 9.84
N LEU A 9 -3.38 -9.03 10.31
CA LEU A 9 -2.75 -9.01 11.63
C LEU A 9 -1.23 -8.89 11.45
N ALA A 10 -0.63 -7.92 12.12
CA ALA A 10 0.78 -7.62 11.99
C ALA A 10 1.29 -6.91 13.25
N GLY A 11 2.42 -7.35 13.81
CA GLY A 11 3.00 -6.75 15.01
C GLY A 11 2.04 -6.67 16.21
N GLY A 12 1.10 -7.62 16.33
CA GLY A 12 0.07 -7.62 17.38
C GLY A 12 -1.08 -6.63 17.17
N ARG A 13 -1.20 -6.04 15.97
CA ARG A 13 -2.24 -5.05 15.64
C ARG A 13 -3.13 -5.55 14.51
N LEU A 14 -4.41 -5.16 14.56
CA LEU A 14 -5.32 -5.26 13.43
C LEU A 14 -5.03 -4.11 12.47
N LEU A 15 -5.09 -4.40 11.17
CA LEU A 15 -5.01 -3.44 10.08
C LEU A 15 -6.19 -3.64 9.15
N TRP A 16 -6.77 -2.55 8.66
CA TRP A 16 -7.83 -2.61 7.66
C TRP A 16 -7.86 -1.35 6.79
N VAL A 17 -8.58 -1.47 5.68
CA VAL A 17 -8.84 -0.35 4.77
C VAL A 17 -10.26 0.13 4.98
N GLU A 18 -10.42 1.43 5.24
CA GLU A 18 -11.71 2.08 5.04
C GLU A 18 -11.84 2.49 3.57
N PRO A 19 -12.90 2.06 2.88
CA PRO A 19 -13.11 2.41 1.48
C PRO A 19 -13.31 3.93 1.33
N PRO A 20 -13.04 4.47 0.14
CA PRO A 20 -13.23 5.89 -0.10
C PRO A 20 -14.72 6.26 -0.04
N ALA A 21 -15.02 7.48 0.43
CA ALA A 21 -16.39 7.99 0.52
C ALA A 21 -17.04 8.23 -0.86
N SER A 22 -16.23 8.34 -1.91
CA SER A 22 -16.67 8.46 -3.30
C SER A 22 -15.83 7.55 -4.19
N ARG A 23 -16.33 7.25 -5.40
CA ARG A 23 -15.63 6.39 -6.36
C ARG A 23 -14.23 6.89 -6.70
N ASP A 24 -14.05 8.21 -6.74
CA ASP A 24 -12.79 8.86 -7.08
C ASP A 24 -12.05 9.38 -5.82
N GLY A 25 -12.44 8.89 -4.64
CA GLY A 25 -11.81 9.23 -3.37
C GLY A 25 -10.57 8.38 -3.06
N HIS A 26 -9.92 8.73 -1.95
CA HIS A 26 -8.82 7.96 -1.38
C HIS A 26 -9.32 7.12 -0.20
N SER A 27 -8.69 5.98 0.02
CA SER A 27 -8.94 5.09 1.14
C SER A 27 -8.11 5.50 2.35
N THR A 28 -8.59 5.17 3.55
CA THR A 28 -7.80 5.29 4.79
C THR A 28 -7.24 3.93 5.17
N ILE A 29 -5.96 3.86 5.52
CA ILE A 29 -5.38 2.68 6.19
C ILE A 29 -5.47 2.90 7.69
N ARG A 30 -6.14 1.98 8.39
CA ARG A 30 -6.33 2.04 9.84
C ARG A 30 -5.59 0.92 10.56
N SER A 31 -5.32 1.17 11.84
CA SER A 31 -4.81 0.17 12.76
C SER A 31 -5.46 0.28 14.12
N GLY A 32 -5.60 -0.84 14.83
CA GLY A 32 -6.16 -0.90 16.17
C GLY A 32 -5.70 -2.14 16.92
N ALA A 33 -6.08 -2.23 18.19
CA ALA A 33 -5.94 -3.47 18.94
C ALA A 33 -6.88 -4.55 18.39
N THR A 34 -6.57 -5.82 18.64
CA THR A 34 -7.36 -6.96 18.14
C THR A 34 -8.70 -7.13 18.84
N ASP A 35 -8.91 -6.43 19.96
CA ASP A 35 -10.20 -6.32 20.66
C ASP A 35 -11.08 -5.18 20.10
N GLY A 36 -10.61 -4.47 19.08
CA GLY A 36 -11.30 -3.36 18.44
C GLY A 36 -11.07 -1.99 19.09
N SER A 37 -10.31 -1.92 20.18
CA SER A 37 -9.99 -0.66 20.85
C SER A 37 -8.81 0.08 20.18
N GLY A 38 -8.65 1.37 20.52
CA GLY A 38 -7.46 2.15 20.13
C GLY A 38 -7.26 2.30 18.63
N ALA A 39 -8.35 2.39 17.86
CA ALA A 39 -8.29 2.59 16.42
C ALA A 39 -7.67 3.95 16.06
N VAL A 40 -6.72 3.94 15.15
CA VAL A 40 -6.03 5.13 14.62
C VAL A 40 -5.90 5.03 13.10
N ASP A 41 -5.90 6.19 12.44
CA ASP A 41 -5.57 6.28 11.02
C ASP A 41 -4.04 6.26 10.87
N LEU A 42 -3.49 5.17 10.33
CA LEU A 42 -2.06 5.12 9.96
C LEU A 42 -1.79 6.00 8.76
N LEU A 43 -2.71 6.00 7.79
CA LEU A 43 -2.66 6.85 6.61
C LEU A 43 -4.07 7.34 6.29
N PRO A 44 -4.42 8.59 6.66
CA PRO A 44 -5.76 9.13 6.41
C PRO A 44 -5.97 9.40 4.92
N ALA A 45 -7.22 9.30 4.44
CA ALA A 45 -7.60 9.58 3.06
C ALA A 45 -7.25 11.00 2.58
N SER A 46 -7.04 11.95 3.49
CA SER A 46 -6.59 13.32 3.18
C SER A 46 -5.09 13.45 2.95
N ALA A 47 -4.30 12.40 3.24
CA ALA A 47 -2.86 12.43 3.03
C ALA A 47 -2.50 12.44 1.54
N PRO A 48 -1.42 13.14 1.14
CA PRO A 48 -0.99 13.21 -0.27
C PRO A 48 -0.77 11.83 -0.92
N ASP A 49 -0.21 10.89 -0.16
CA ASP A 49 0.10 9.54 -0.62
C ASP A 49 -0.99 8.51 -0.24
N ALA A 50 -2.18 8.98 0.15
CA ALA A 50 -3.29 8.09 0.46
C ALA A 50 -3.64 7.23 -0.76
N PRO A 51 -3.85 5.92 -0.59
CA PRO A 51 -4.10 5.03 -1.71
C PRO A 51 -5.52 5.14 -2.23
N ARG A 52 -5.71 5.02 -3.55
CA ARG A 52 -7.04 4.86 -4.16
C ARG A 52 -7.44 3.39 -4.30
N TYR A 53 -6.45 2.51 -4.43
CA TYR A 53 -6.62 1.07 -4.64
C TYR A 53 -5.77 0.30 -3.64
N THR A 54 -6.40 -0.42 -2.71
CA THR A 54 -5.71 -0.95 -1.54
C THR A 54 -5.74 -2.47 -1.51
N ARG A 55 -4.74 -3.06 -2.16
CA ARG A 55 -4.24 -4.36 -1.71
C ARG A 55 -3.18 -4.11 -0.65
N LEU A 56 -3.34 -4.71 0.52
CA LEU A 56 -2.42 -4.60 1.64
C LEU A 56 -1.66 -5.91 1.83
N THR A 57 -0.43 -5.81 2.30
CA THR A 57 0.32 -6.87 2.96
C THR A 57 1.13 -6.24 4.09
N ALA A 58 1.45 -6.98 5.14
CA ALA A 58 2.16 -6.42 6.28
C ALA A 58 3.13 -7.44 6.88
N SER A 59 4.30 -6.94 7.28
CA SER A 59 5.28 -7.65 8.10
C SER A 59 5.10 -7.26 9.57
N ASP A 60 6.04 -7.64 10.42
CA ASP A 60 6.13 -7.21 11.82
C ASP A 60 6.55 -5.74 12.02
N GLN A 61 7.01 -5.03 10.97
CA GLN A 61 7.44 -3.63 11.08
C GLN A 61 6.73 -2.66 10.12
N ALA A 62 6.17 -3.12 9.01
CA ALA A 62 5.64 -2.22 7.98
C ALA A 62 4.39 -2.76 7.29
N VAL A 63 3.54 -1.83 6.87
CA VAL A 63 2.42 -2.09 5.95
C VAL A 63 2.87 -1.70 4.55
N THR A 64 2.82 -2.65 3.62
CA THR A 64 2.98 -2.37 2.20
C THR A 64 1.61 -2.24 1.56
N PHE A 65 1.43 -1.19 0.78
CA PHE A 65 0.21 -0.93 0.04
C PHE A 65 0.52 -0.50 -1.39
N THR A 66 -0.48 -0.63 -2.24
CA THR A 66 -0.41 -0.13 -3.60
C THR A 66 -1.01 1.27 -3.66
N ASN A 67 -0.36 2.21 -4.35
CA ASN A 67 -0.93 3.52 -4.67
C ASN A 67 -0.81 3.77 -6.17
N GLY A 68 -1.91 4.19 -6.78
CA GLY A 68 -2.06 4.46 -8.20
C GLY A 68 -3.50 4.87 -8.52
N SER A 69 -3.77 5.14 -9.79
CA SER A 69 -5.11 5.48 -10.26
C SER A 69 -5.66 4.36 -11.15
N ASP A 70 -6.93 3.99 -10.98
CA ASP A 70 -7.66 3.12 -11.92
C ASP A 70 -8.25 3.92 -13.11
N ARG A 71 -8.31 5.26 -13.00
CA ARG A 71 -8.83 6.20 -14.00
C ARG A 71 -8.05 7.52 -13.99
N PRO A 72 -6.81 7.55 -14.48
CA PRO A 72 -6.04 8.79 -14.46
C PRO A 72 -6.61 9.82 -15.45
N THR A 73 -6.95 11.01 -14.93
CA THR A 73 -7.55 12.12 -15.69
C THR A 73 -6.66 12.67 -16.80
N GLY A 74 -5.35 12.42 -16.74
CA GLY A 74 -4.34 12.79 -17.75
C GLY A 74 -3.80 11.62 -18.58
N GLY A 75 -4.47 10.47 -18.55
CA GLY A 75 -4.04 9.26 -19.25
C GLY A 75 -3.04 8.41 -18.47
N TRP A 76 -2.71 7.24 -19.03
CA TRP A 76 -1.86 6.23 -18.40
C TRP A 76 -0.38 6.61 -18.50
N THR A 77 0.06 7.48 -17.59
CA THR A 77 1.48 7.80 -17.39
C THR A 77 2.11 6.85 -16.37
N ASN A 78 3.44 6.72 -16.38
CA ASN A 78 4.13 5.89 -15.38
C ASN A 78 3.84 6.32 -13.93
N ALA A 79 3.63 7.61 -13.69
CA ALA A 79 3.30 8.14 -12.37
C ALA A 79 1.88 7.78 -11.93
N ALA A 80 0.96 7.60 -12.87
CA ALA A 80 -0.42 7.19 -12.60
C ALA A 80 -0.58 5.69 -12.36
N LEU A 81 0.37 4.88 -12.85
CA LEU A 81 0.32 3.42 -12.68
C LEU A 81 0.51 3.02 -11.21
N PRO A 82 -0.05 1.88 -10.78
CA PRO A 82 0.12 1.34 -9.44
C PRO A 82 1.58 1.12 -9.03
N LYS A 83 1.91 1.56 -7.83
CA LYS A 83 3.25 1.50 -7.24
C LYS A 83 3.18 1.02 -5.81
N LEU A 84 4.23 0.38 -5.36
CA LEU A 84 4.33 -0.11 -3.98
C LEU A 84 4.90 0.97 -3.08
N TRP A 85 4.23 1.16 -1.96
CA TRP A 85 4.61 2.08 -0.89
C TRP A 85 4.57 1.34 0.44
N GLN A 86 5.36 1.82 1.39
CA GLN A 86 5.41 1.30 2.75
C GLN A 86 5.22 2.41 3.76
N ILE A 87 4.47 2.12 4.82
CA ILE A 87 4.39 2.95 6.02
C ILE A 87 4.76 2.08 7.23
N PRO A 88 5.53 2.60 8.21
CA PRO A 88 5.77 1.86 9.45
C PRO A 88 4.45 1.49 10.14
N LEU A 89 4.41 0.32 10.79
CA LEU A 89 3.23 -0.10 11.57
C LEU A 89 2.87 0.86 12.70
N THR A 90 3.85 1.62 13.18
CA THR A 90 3.70 2.67 14.20
C THR A 90 3.18 3.99 13.63
N GLY A 91 2.92 4.07 12.33
CA GLY A 91 2.61 5.29 11.61
C GLY A 91 3.86 6.06 11.17
N GLY A 92 3.66 7.07 10.34
CA GLY A 92 4.73 7.91 9.79
C GLY A 92 4.49 8.27 8.33
N THR A 93 5.52 8.81 7.68
CA THR A 93 5.44 9.16 6.26
C THR A 93 5.60 7.91 5.38
N PRO A 94 4.66 7.66 4.44
CA PRO A 94 4.85 6.62 3.45
C PRO A 94 6.12 6.82 2.62
N GLN A 95 6.81 5.71 2.34
CA GLN A 95 8.04 5.67 1.57
C GLN A 95 7.83 4.81 0.32
N ARG A 96 8.38 5.24 -0.81
CA ARG A 96 8.25 4.49 -2.06
C ARG A 96 9.08 3.21 -2.01
N VAL A 97 8.52 2.09 -2.45
CA VAL A 97 9.21 0.79 -2.56
C VAL A 97 9.60 0.50 -4.01
N SER A 98 8.66 0.65 -4.95
CA SER A 98 8.89 0.33 -6.36
C SER A 98 9.18 1.58 -7.21
N CYS A 99 10.28 1.53 -7.97
CA CYS A 99 10.73 2.62 -8.85
C CYS A 99 10.61 2.30 -10.34
N ASN A 100 10.34 1.05 -10.71
CA ASN A 100 10.39 0.65 -12.11
C ASN A 100 9.30 1.36 -12.95
N ARG A 101 9.49 1.41 -14.27
CA ARG A 101 8.43 1.85 -15.18
C ARG A 101 7.28 0.83 -15.17
N GLY A 102 6.06 1.19 -15.56
CA GLY A 102 4.93 0.24 -15.57
C GLY A 102 4.24 0.09 -14.19
N GLY A 103 3.19 -0.73 -14.10
CA GLY A 103 2.52 -1.00 -12.82
C GLY A 103 3.23 -2.10 -12.03
N GLN A 104 3.30 -1.96 -10.71
CA GLN A 104 3.78 -2.99 -9.78
C GLN A 104 2.64 -3.39 -8.84
N TYR A 105 2.40 -4.70 -8.74
CA TYR A 105 1.20 -5.29 -8.13
C TYR A 105 1.58 -6.46 -7.22
N ASP A 106 0.58 -6.92 -6.46
CA ASP A 106 0.62 -8.21 -5.74
C ASP A 106 1.87 -8.41 -4.87
N ALA A 107 2.17 -7.39 -4.08
CA ALA A 107 3.25 -7.47 -3.11
C ALA A 107 2.92 -8.42 -1.95
N THR A 108 3.96 -9.08 -1.45
CA THR A 108 3.96 -9.88 -0.22
C THR A 108 5.06 -9.36 0.69
N ALA A 109 4.67 -8.97 1.91
CA ALA A 109 5.60 -8.67 2.98
C ALA A 109 6.26 -9.96 3.47
N ASP A 110 7.56 -9.87 3.76
CA ASP A 110 8.32 -10.94 4.40
C ASP A 110 8.58 -10.57 5.87
N ARG A 111 9.78 -10.07 6.18
CA ARG A 111 10.22 -9.68 7.53
C ARG A 111 10.70 -8.24 7.56
N GLY A 112 10.59 -7.58 8.70
CA GLY A 112 11.07 -6.20 8.86
C GLY A 112 10.42 -5.29 7.81
N THR A 113 11.20 -4.64 6.95
CA THR A 113 10.68 -3.85 5.82
C THR A 113 10.80 -4.56 4.47
N ARG A 114 11.27 -5.81 4.46
CA ARG A 114 11.49 -6.58 3.25
C ARG A 114 10.17 -6.95 2.58
N VAL A 115 10.12 -6.76 1.27
CA VAL A 115 8.94 -7.04 0.45
C VAL A 115 9.35 -7.65 -0.89
N LEU A 116 8.52 -8.58 -1.35
CA LEU A 116 8.63 -9.23 -2.64
C LEU A 116 7.39 -8.91 -3.48
N TRP A 117 7.54 -8.85 -4.80
CA TRP A 117 6.42 -8.67 -5.72
C TRP A 117 6.73 -9.25 -7.09
N LEU A 118 5.69 -9.43 -7.90
CA LEU A 118 5.83 -9.84 -9.29
C LEU A 118 5.90 -8.60 -10.17
N ASP A 119 7.02 -8.44 -10.87
CA ASP A 119 7.27 -7.32 -11.78
C ASP A 119 7.24 -7.82 -13.23
N SER A 120 6.31 -7.30 -14.02
CA SER A 120 6.16 -7.65 -15.44
C SER A 120 6.66 -6.57 -16.41
N THR A 121 7.40 -5.57 -15.92
CA THR A 121 7.85 -4.41 -16.70
C THR A 121 8.70 -4.78 -17.92
N THR A 122 9.44 -5.88 -17.86
CA THR A 122 10.32 -6.34 -18.97
C THR A 122 9.59 -7.19 -20.01
N GLY A 123 8.25 -7.31 -19.93
CA GLY A 123 7.45 -8.18 -20.80
C GLY A 123 7.46 -9.66 -20.37
N ARG A 124 8.09 -9.97 -19.25
CA ARG A 124 8.02 -11.27 -18.55
C ARG A 124 7.84 -11.01 -17.06
N THR A 125 7.16 -11.93 -16.37
CA THR A 125 7.03 -11.85 -14.91
C THR A 125 8.34 -12.25 -14.23
N ASN A 126 8.90 -11.34 -13.45
CA ASN A 126 10.09 -11.58 -12.62
C ASN A 126 9.71 -11.42 -11.15
N LEU A 127 10.36 -12.19 -10.28
CA LEU A 127 10.31 -11.94 -8.85
C LEU A 127 11.24 -10.79 -8.51
N ALA A 128 10.67 -9.70 -8.00
CA ALA A 128 11.42 -8.59 -7.45
C ALA A 128 11.39 -8.65 -5.91
N THR A 129 12.48 -8.22 -5.29
CA THR A 129 12.62 -8.15 -3.83
C THR A 129 13.31 -6.85 -3.48
N ARG A 130 12.98 -6.30 -2.31
CA ARG A 130 13.66 -5.13 -1.75
C ARG A 130 13.67 -5.21 -0.23
N GLU A 131 14.84 -5.00 0.37
CA GLU A 131 15.00 -5.08 1.84
C GLU A 131 14.42 -3.85 2.56
N HIS A 132 14.50 -2.67 1.95
CA HIS A 132 14.08 -1.39 2.53
C HIS A 132 13.45 -0.47 1.46
N PRO A 133 12.52 0.43 1.81
CA PRO A 133 11.98 1.39 0.85
C PRO A 133 13.07 2.10 0.03
N ALA A 134 12.79 2.33 -1.26
CA ALA A 134 13.69 3.02 -2.16
C ALA A 134 13.80 4.53 -1.85
N GLY A 135 12.77 5.12 -1.22
CA GLY A 135 12.71 6.56 -0.97
C GLY A 135 12.32 7.32 -2.24
N THR A 136 13.28 8.02 -2.85
CA THR A 136 13.02 8.79 -4.09
C THR A 136 13.21 7.91 -5.32
N CYS A 137 12.19 7.92 -6.18
CA CYS A 137 12.19 7.48 -7.57
C CYS A 137 11.69 8.67 -8.42
#